data_AF-A0A401FP86-F1
#
_entry.id   AF-A0A401FP86-F1
#
_cell.length_a   1.000
_cell.length_b   1.000
_cell.length_c   1.000
_cell.angle_alpha   90.00
_cell.angle_beta   90.00
_cell.angle_gamma   90.00
#
_symmetry.space_group_name_H-M   'P 1'
#
loop_
_entity.id
_entity.type
_entity.pdbx_description
1 polymer ?
#
loop_
_entity_poly.entity_id
_entity_poly.type
_entity_poly.pdbx_seq_one_letter_code
_entity_poly.pdbx_strand_id
1 'polypeptide(L)'
;MSLASVALIAACAHPGSDVNRWLTNPVFAWVGTRSYGIYLYQFPVMIFYEMRVTNIAAHPFMNAIIEIAIICIISELSYRYIENPLRRYHYTRTPSAIRNFLVNSQLMV
;
A
#
# COMPACT_ATOMS: atom_id res chain seq x y z
N MET A 1 -14.64 -6.16 17.91
CA MET A 1 -13.55 -5.46 17.20
C MET A 1 -13.10 -4.19 17.93
N SER A 2 -13.98 -3.27 18.35
CA SER A 2 -13.59 -2.05 19.07
C SER A 2 -12.85 -2.28 20.40
N LEU A 3 -13.34 -3.18 21.27
CA LEU A 3 -12.64 -3.49 22.53
C LEU A 3 -11.24 -4.09 22.32
N ALA A 4 -11.10 -4.98 21.32
CA ALA A 4 -9.81 -5.59 20.98
C ALA A 4 -8.82 -4.53 20.46
N SER A 5 -9.28 -3.58 19.64
CA SER A 5 -8.46 -2.45 19.18
C SER A 5 -8.01 -1.57 20.35
N VAL A 6 -8.92 -1.23 21.28
CA VAL A 6 -8.58 -0.42 22.46
C VAL A 6 -7.56 -1.13 23.36
N ALA A 7 -7.76 -2.43 23.61
CA ALA A 7 -6.84 -3.24 24.38
C ALA A 7 -5.44 -3.31 23.72
N LEU A 8 -5.38 -3.47 22.39
CA LEU A 8 -4.14 -3.49 21.64
C LEU A 8 -3.42 -2.14 21.69
N ILE A 9 -4.14 -1.03 21.50
CA ILE A 9 -3.56 0.32 21.59
C ILE A 9 -3.03 0.59 23.00
N ALA A 10 -3.79 0.23 24.03
CA ALA A 10 -3.36 0.35 25.43
C ALA A 10 -2.10 -0.50 25.71
N ALA A 11 -2.03 -1.73 25.19
CA ALA A 11 -0.86 -2.59 25.30
C ALA A 11 0.36 -2.03 24.54
N CYS A 12 0.19 -1.40 23.38
CA CYS A 12 1.30 -0.77 22.64
C CYS A 12 1.80 0.52 23.31
N ALA A 13 0.92 1.28 23.96
CA ALA A 13 1.25 2.53 24.65
C ALA A 13 1.85 2.32 26.05
N HIS A 14 1.70 1.12 26.63
CA HIS A 14 2.22 0.83 27.96
C HIS A 14 3.76 0.70 27.92
N PRO A 15 4.52 1.51 28.70
CA PRO A 15 5.99 1.53 28.66
C PRO A 15 6.71 0.24 29.11
N GLY A 16 5.99 -0.76 29.66
CA GLY A 16 6.54 -2.06 30.09
C GLY A 16 6.17 -3.23 29.16
N SER A 17 5.54 -2.95 28.03
CA SER A 17 5.04 -3.94 27.09
C SER A 17 6.00 -4.18 25.94
N ASP A 18 6.43 -5.44 25.76
CA ASP A 18 7.21 -5.87 24.61
C ASP A 18 6.41 -5.89 23.29
N VAL A 19 5.08 -5.68 23.34
CA VAL A 19 4.19 -5.74 22.17
C VAL A 19 4.61 -4.72 21.10
N ASN A 20 5.05 -3.53 21.52
CA ASN A 20 5.59 -2.52 20.61
C ASN A 20 6.86 -3.01 19.88
N ARG A 21 7.74 -3.76 20.57
CA ARG A 21 8.96 -4.32 19.98
C ARG A 21 8.64 -5.39 18.93
N TRP A 22 7.60 -6.19 19.15
CA TRP A 22 7.14 -7.19 18.19
C TRP A 22 6.50 -6.57 16.95
N LEU A 23 5.66 -5.55 17.14
CA LEU A 23 4.96 -4.85 16.05
C LEU A 23 5.87 -3.91 15.24
N THR A 24 7.00 -3.48 15.81
CA THR A 24 7.99 -2.62 15.13
C THR A 24 9.13 -3.44 14.48
N ASN A 25 8.97 -4.76 14.35
CA ASN A 25 9.95 -5.59 13.62
C ASN A 25 10.07 -5.11 12.15
N PRO A 26 11.28 -5.11 11.55
CA PRO A 26 11.48 -4.74 10.15
C PRO A 26 10.51 -5.40 9.16
N VAL A 27 10.04 -6.63 9.43
CA VAL A 27 9.04 -7.30 8.58
C VAL A 27 7.69 -6.60 8.64
N PHE A 28 7.18 -6.31 9.84
CA PHE A 28 5.89 -5.62 10.01
C PHE A 28 5.97 -4.17 9.50
N ALA A 29 7.09 -3.48 9.72
CA ALA A 29 7.33 -2.16 9.15
C ALA A 29 7.34 -2.21 7.61
N TRP A 30 7.99 -3.21 7.02
CA TRP A 30 7.99 -3.41 5.57
C TRP A 30 6.57 -3.66 5.04
N VAL A 31 5.82 -4.61 5.61
CA VAL A 31 4.43 -4.89 5.21
C VAL A 31 3.56 -3.64 5.37
N GLY A 32 3.68 -2.91 6.49
CA GLY A 32 2.91 -1.71 6.76
C GLY A 32 3.14 -0.62 5.72
N THR A 33 4.39 -0.38 5.34
CA THR A 33 4.73 0.64 4.33
C THR A 33 4.27 0.29 2.91
N ARG A 34 4.10 -1.01 2.58
CA ARG A 34 3.63 -1.48 1.26
C ARG A 34 2.14 -1.89 1.28
N SER A 35 1.46 -1.73 2.41
CA SER A 35 0.07 -2.17 2.61
C SER A 35 -0.89 -1.58 1.58
N TYR A 36 -0.67 -0.32 1.17
CA TYR A 36 -1.45 0.33 0.13
C TYR A 36 -1.31 -0.38 -1.22
N GLY A 37 -0.09 -0.61 -1.71
CA GLY A 37 0.18 -1.38 -2.92
C GLY A 37 -0.42 -2.79 -2.86
N ILE A 38 -0.23 -3.51 -1.75
CA ILE A 38 -0.76 -4.87 -1.56
C ILE A 38 -2.28 -4.87 -1.72
N TYR A 39 -2.97 -3.94 -1.07
CA TYR A 39 -4.43 -3.78 -1.18
C TYR A 39 -4.88 -3.45 -2.60
N LEU A 40 -4.12 -2.62 -3.31
CA LEU A 40 -4.45 -2.19 -4.68
C LEU A 40 -4.29 -3.33 -5.69
N TYR A 41 -3.23 -4.14 -5.57
CA TYR A 41 -2.88 -5.17 -6.56
C TYR A 41 -3.44 -6.55 -6.25
N GLN A 42 -3.96 -6.81 -5.04
CA GLN A 42 -4.53 -8.12 -4.71
C GLN A 42 -5.62 -8.58 -5.68
N PHE A 43 -6.59 -7.71 -6.01
CA PHE A 43 -7.73 -8.06 -6.87
C PHE A 43 -7.33 -8.24 -8.33
N PRO A 44 -6.58 -7.30 -8.96
CA PRO A 44 -6.08 -7.51 -10.31
C PRO A 44 -5.28 -8.81 -10.45
N VAL A 45 -4.35 -9.07 -9.51
CA VAL A 45 -3.51 -10.28 -9.57
C VAL A 45 -4.37 -11.54 -9.48
N MET A 46 -5.31 -11.60 -8.54
CA MET A 46 -6.23 -12.72 -8.40
C MET A 46 -7.01 -12.98 -9.69
N ILE A 47 -7.62 -11.95 -10.27
CA ILE A 47 -8.40 -12.06 -11.51
C ILE A 47 -7.51 -12.55 -12.67
N PHE A 48 -6.33 -11.96 -12.86
CA PHE A 48 -5.42 -12.38 -13.94
C PHE A 48 -4.86 -13.78 -13.74
N TYR A 49 -4.63 -14.19 -12.49
CA TYR A 49 -4.12 -15.51 -12.15
C TYR A 49 -5.17 -16.59 -12.42
N GLU A 50 -6.42 -16.38 -11.97
CA GLU A 50 -7.55 -17.29 -12.21
C GLU A 50 -7.86 -17.47 -13.70
N MET A 51 -7.75 -16.41 -14.50
CA MET A 51 -7.92 -16.52 -15.96
C MET A 51 -6.84 -17.38 -16.64
N ARG A 52 -5.65 -17.52 -16.04
CA ARG A 52 -4.51 -18.25 -16.63
C ARG A 52 -4.37 -19.66 -16.09
N VAL A 53 -4.74 -19.88 -14.85
CA VAL A 53 -4.60 -21.18 -14.18
C VAL A 53 -6.00 -21.79 -14.00
N THR A 54 -6.38 -22.67 -14.91
CA THR A 54 -7.73 -23.29 -14.90
C THR A 54 -7.89 -24.37 -13.83
N ASN A 55 -6.78 -24.92 -13.31
CA ASN A 55 -6.76 -26.00 -12.32
C ASN A 55 -6.30 -25.54 -10.93
N ILE A 56 -6.81 -24.41 -10.44
CA ILE A 56 -6.42 -23.87 -9.11
C ILE A 56 -6.69 -24.87 -7.98
N ALA A 57 -7.78 -25.64 -8.09
CA ALA A 57 -8.19 -26.64 -7.12
C ALA A 57 -7.24 -27.83 -6.98
N ALA A 58 -6.36 -28.07 -7.96
CA ALA A 58 -5.39 -29.18 -7.89
C ALA A 58 -4.29 -28.92 -6.84
N HIS A 59 -3.86 -27.67 -6.68
CA HIS A 59 -2.79 -27.27 -5.76
C HIS A 59 -3.06 -25.92 -5.08
N PRO A 60 -4.09 -25.82 -4.22
CA PRO A 60 -4.56 -24.55 -3.67
C PRO A 60 -3.49 -23.81 -2.87
N PHE A 61 -2.68 -24.52 -2.08
CA PHE A 61 -1.64 -23.89 -1.26
C PHE A 61 -0.49 -23.33 -2.09
N MET A 62 -0.07 -24.05 -3.14
CA MET A 62 1.00 -23.60 -4.02
C MET A 62 0.56 -22.36 -4.82
N ASN A 63 -0.66 -22.38 -5.34
CA ASN A 63 -1.24 -21.25 -6.07
C ASN A 63 -1.37 -20.01 -5.18
N ALA A 64 -1.85 -20.18 -3.94
CA ALA A 64 -1.93 -19.08 -2.98
C ALA A 64 -0.55 -18.46 -2.67
N ILE A 65 0.50 -19.27 -2.51
CA ILE A 65 1.87 -18.75 -2.31
C ILE A 65 2.33 -17.97 -3.53
N ILE A 66 2.07 -18.46 -4.74
CA ILE A 66 2.46 -17.80 -5.98
C ILE A 66 1.73 -16.46 -6.11
N GLU A 67 0.42 -16.42 -5.88
CA GLU A 67 -0.37 -15.19 -5.91
C GLU A 67 0.16 -14.15 -4.91
N ILE A 68 0.39 -14.56 -3.66
CA ILE A 68 0.95 -13.69 -2.62
C ILE A 68 2.33 -13.17 -3.06
N ALA A 69 3.18 -14.03 -3.63
CA ALA A 69 4.49 -13.62 -4.12
C ALA A 69 4.37 -12.57 -5.24
N ILE A 70 3.46 -12.77 -6.20
CA ILE A 70 3.21 -11.82 -7.29
C ILE A 70 2.72 -10.49 -6.73
N ILE A 71 1.75 -10.50 -5.81
CA ILE A 71 1.21 -9.29 -5.16
C ILE A 71 2.33 -8.53 -4.44
N CYS A 72 3.16 -9.22 -3.65
CA CYS A 72 4.27 -8.61 -2.93
C CYS A 72 5.31 -7.99 -3.89
N ILE A 73 5.66 -8.68 -4.98
CA ILE A 73 6.61 -8.18 -5.97
C ILE A 73 6.07 -6.92 -6.67
N ILE A 74 4.83 -6.95 -7.15
CA ILE A 74 4.21 -5.79 -7.81
C ILE A 74 4.10 -4.62 -6.83
N SER A 75 3.72 -4.89 -5.58
CA SER A 75 3.61 -3.87 -4.53
C SER A 75 4.96 -3.24 -4.20
N GLU A 76 6.04 -4.03 -4.11
CA GLU A 76 7.39 -3.49 -3.87
C GLU A 76 7.87 -2.62 -5.04
N LEU A 77 7.61 -3.05 -6.29
CA LEU A 77 7.93 -2.28 -7.48
C LEU A 77 7.15 -0.96 -7.51
N SER A 78 5.84 -1.00 -7.27
CA SER A 78 4.99 0.18 -7.22
C SER A 78 5.41 1.13 -6.11
N TYR A 79 5.70 0.61 -4.92
CA TYR A 79 6.19 1.41 -3.81
C TYR A 79 7.48 2.14 -4.15
N ARG A 80 8.44 1.46 -4.79
CA ARG A 80 9.75 2.01 -5.10
C ARG A 80 9.72 3.03 -6.25
N TYR A 81 8.93 2.77 -7.29
CA TYR A 81 8.92 3.56 -8.53
C TYR A 81 7.78 4.57 -8.65
N ILE A 82 6.70 4.40 -7.89
CA ILE A 82 5.51 5.26 -7.96
C ILE A 82 5.30 5.96 -6.63
N GLU A 83 5.10 5.21 -5.55
CA GLU A 83 4.72 5.83 -4.26
C GLU A 83 5.85 6.67 -3.66
N ASN A 84 7.07 6.16 -3.61
CA ASN A 84 8.22 6.88 -3.05
C ASN A 84 8.56 8.19 -3.77
N PRO A 85 8.60 8.27 -5.12
CA PRO A 85 8.79 9.56 -5.80
C PRO A 85 7.61 10.51 -5.62
N LEU A 86 6.36 10.01 -5.68
CA LEU A 86 5.18 10.84 -5.44
C LEU A 86 5.15 11.42 -4.01
N ARG A 87 5.58 10.64 -3.01
CA ARG A 87 5.66 11.10 -1.61
C ARG A 87 6.65 12.25 -1.41
N ARG A 88 7.69 12.34 -2.25
CA ARG A 88 8.68 13.43 -2.21
C ARG A 88 8.28 14.63 -3.05
N TYR A 89 7.22 14.52 -3.84
CA TYR A 89 6.74 15.61 -4.69
C TYR A 89 6.04 16.68 -3.85
N HIS A 90 6.53 17.92 -3.92
CA HIS A 90 5.95 19.05 -3.19
C HIS A 90 4.71 19.57 -3.93
N TYR A 91 3.53 19.08 -3.54
CA TYR A 91 2.24 19.55 -4.06
C TYR A 91 1.92 21.01 -3.71
N THR A 92 2.72 21.66 -2.86
CA THR A 92 2.52 23.06 -2.43
C THR A 92 2.68 24.11 -3.55
N ARG A 93 3.21 23.75 -4.73
CA ARG A 93 3.31 24.68 -5.89
C ARG A 93 2.26 24.46 -7.00
N THR A 94 1.40 23.45 -6.90
CA THR A 94 0.36 23.21 -7.93
C THR A 94 -0.75 24.27 -7.96
N PRO A 95 -1.21 24.88 -6.83
CA PRO A 95 -2.29 25.86 -6.88
C PRO A 95 -1.87 27.17 -7.58
N SER A 96 -0.61 27.58 -7.40
CA SER A 96 -0.06 28.77 -8.06
C SER A 96 0.06 28.61 -9.58
N ALA A 97 0.35 27.40 -10.06
CA ALA A 97 0.43 27.13 -11.50
C ALA A 97 -0.96 27.19 -12.16
N ILE A 98 -1.98 26.63 -11.52
CA ILE A 98 -3.37 26.66 -12.00
C ILE A 98 -3.94 28.08 -11.93
N ARG A 99 -3.70 28.80 -10.83
CA ARG A 99 -4.12 30.21 -10.68
C ARG A 99 -3.49 31.12 -11.74
N ASN A 100 -2.19 30.96 -12.02
CA ASN A 100 -1.52 31.75 -13.05
C ASN A 100 -2.02 31.38 -14.46
N PHE A 101 -2.36 30.12 -14.73
CA PHE A 101 -2.93 29.72 -16.01
C PHE A 101 -4.34 30.29 -16.23
N LEU A 102 -5.22 30.25 -15.21
CA LEU A 102 -6.57 30.81 -15.28
C LEU A 102 -6.58 32.34 -15.40
N VAL A 103 -5.67 33.04 -14.72
CA VAL A 103 -5.57 34.50 -14.78
C VAL A 103 -5.02 34.98 -16.14
N ASN A 104 -4.06 34.26 -16.72
CA ASN A 104 -3.42 34.68 -17.98
C ASN A 104 -4.32 34.46 -19.22
N SER A 105 -5.32 33.56 -19.14
CA SER A 105 -6.31 33.37 -20.22
C SER A 105 -7.34 34.50 -20.34
N GLN A 106 -7.42 35.42 -19.37
CA GLN A 106 -8.33 36.58 -19.45
C GLN A 106 -7.73 37.81 -20.16
N LEU A 107 -6.46 37.75 -20.58
CA LEU A 107 -5.78 38.83 -21.32
C LEU A 107 -5.67 38.56 -22.84
N MET A 108 -6.20 37.44 -23.33
CA MET A 108 -6.25 37.08 -24.76
C MET A 108 -7.68 37.11 -25.36
N VAL A 109 -8.58 37.93 -24.79
CA VAL A 109 -9.87 38.28 -25.40
C VAL A 109 -10.01 39.80 -25.42
#